data_AF-A0A8T5SHX8-F1
#
_entry.id   AF-A0A8T5SHX8-F1
#
_cell.length_a   1.000
_cell.length_b   1.000
_cell.length_c   1.000
_cell.angle_alpha   90.00
_cell.angle_beta   90.00
_cell.angle_gamma   90.00
#
_symmetry.space_group_name_H-M   'P 1'
#
loop_
_entity.id
_entity.type
_entity.pdbx_description
1 polymer ?
#
loop_
_entity_poly.entity_id
_entity_poly.type
_entity_poly.pdbx_seq_one_letter_code
_entity_poly.pdbx_strand_id
1 'polypeptide(L)'
;MTLTNDEVIFLLKAIANNLILGRSTENSIYLAIKNLHENQHSKENWIKLLNLGLGYKELLLKLVDYTEDKSLARVWILLSKLMNISSFETGKKILEIADNLETNKKLMEKRNSTLKAQRFKTLFLGSVTSIFLGILAGLAPLFVTFVAIFRNITVNQTTLNIMPFSLYFIAISSIYFISDIGFGKINFKTFIFTTIAYVCSFFIAKGILLLIL
;
A
#
# COMPACT_ATOMS: atom_id res chain seq x y z
N MET A 1 7.61 17.63 -12.58
CA MET A 1 6.42 16.96 -11.98
C MET A 1 6.27 15.61 -12.66
N THR A 2 6.09 14.51 -11.92
CA THR A 2 5.98 13.16 -12.51
C THR A 2 4.55 12.91 -13.00
N LEU A 3 4.39 12.41 -14.23
CA LEU A 3 3.10 12.01 -14.76
C LEU A 3 2.53 10.85 -13.97
N THR A 4 1.23 10.92 -13.72
CA THR A 4 0.49 9.81 -13.10
C THR A 4 0.39 8.65 -14.10
N ASN A 5 0.22 7.42 -13.57
CA ASN A 5 0.00 6.24 -14.42
C ASN A 5 -1.20 6.42 -15.37
N ASP A 6 -2.21 7.19 -14.96
CA ASP A 6 -3.40 7.47 -15.77
C ASP A 6 -3.08 8.34 -16.99
N GLU A 7 -2.24 9.36 -16.81
CA GLU A 7 -1.85 10.24 -17.91
C GLU A 7 -0.95 9.50 -18.91
N VAL A 8 -0.09 8.59 -18.43
CA VAL A 8 0.71 7.72 -19.31
C VAL A 8 -0.19 6.77 -20.10
N ILE A 9 -1.16 6.11 -19.45
CA ILE A 9 -2.12 5.22 -20.14
C ILE A 9 -2.92 6.02 -21.17
N PHE A 10 -3.40 7.21 -20.80
CA PHE A 10 -4.12 8.10 -21.70
C PHE A 10 -3.29 8.48 -22.93
N LEU A 11 -2.04 8.91 -22.71
CA LEU A 11 -1.11 9.27 -23.78
C LEU A 11 -0.92 8.12 -24.77
N LEU A 12 -0.65 6.92 -24.26
CA LEU A 12 -0.45 5.73 -25.08
C LEU A 12 -1.71 5.37 -25.88
N LYS A 13 -2.90 5.40 -25.26
CA LYS A 13 -4.18 5.14 -25.95
C LYS A 13 -4.46 6.18 -27.02
N ALA A 14 -4.22 7.46 -26.73
CA ALA A 14 -4.41 8.54 -27.69
C ALA A 14 -3.48 8.40 -28.90
N ILE A 15 -2.19 8.08 -28.68
CA ILE A 15 -1.23 7.83 -29.76
C ILE A 15 -1.67 6.60 -30.57
N ALA A 16 -1.95 5.48 -29.90
CA ALA A 16 -2.35 4.23 -30.54
C ALA A 16 -3.57 4.39 -31.45
N ASN A 17 -4.64 5.01 -30.94
CA ASN A 17 -5.87 5.21 -31.71
C ASN A 17 -5.65 6.09 -32.93
N ASN A 18 -4.85 7.15 -32.82
CA ASN A 18 -4.54 8.02 -33.96
C ASN A 18 -3.70 7.29 -35.03
N LEU A 19 -2.75 6.44 -34.63
CA LEU A 19 -1.96 5.61 -35.54
C LEU A 19 -2.83 4.56 -36.26
N ILE A 20 -3.73 3.90 -35.53
CA ILE A 20 -4.69 2.92 -36.10
C ILE A 20 -5.59 3.58 -37.15
N LEU A 21 -5.97 4.85 -36.95
CA LEU A 21 -6.74 5.65 -37.91
C LEU A 21 -5.91 6.14 -39.12
N GLY A 22 -4.64 5.74 -39.23
CA GLY A 22 -3.77 6.08 -40.36
C GLY A 22 -3.14 7.48 -40.29
N ARG A 23 -3.18 8.14 -39.12
CA ARG A 23 -2.48 9.43 -38.94
C ARG A 23 -0.97 9.21 -38.86
N SER A 24 -0.21 10.24 -39.20
CA SER A 24 1.25 10.22 -39.01
C SER A 24 1.59 10.16 -37.52
N THR A 25 2.79 9.67 -37.22
CA THR A 25 3.29 9.54 -35.85
C THR A 25 3.36 10.90 -35.15
N GLU A 26 3.84 11.91 -35.85
CA GLU A 26 3.97 13.27 -35.35
C GLU A 26 2.62 13.87 -34.99
N ASN A 27 1.61 13.70 -35.86
CA ASN A 27 0.26 14.19 -35.60
C ASN A 27 -0.42 13.42 -34.45
N SER A 28 -0.16 12.11 -34.36
CA SER A 28 -0.66 11.25 -33.29
C SER A 28 -0.12 11.68 -31.92
N ILE A 29 1.18 12.00 -31.85
CA ILE A 29 1.85 12.50 -30.64
C ILE A 29 1.34 13.91 -30.30
N TYR A 30 1.22 14.79 -31.29
CA TYR A 30 0.71 16.14 -31.09
C TYR A 30 -0.69 16.15 -30.46
N LEU A 31 -1.60 15.35 -31.00
CA LEU A 31 -2.96 15.26 -30.48
C LEU A 31 -3.02 14.66 -29.06
N ALA A 32 -2.17 13.68 -28.77
CA ALA A 32 -2.07 13.10 -27.44
C ALA A 32 -1.56 14.12 -26.41
N ILE A 33 -0.50 14.87 -26.74
CA ILE A 33 0.08 15.88 -25.86
C ILE A 33 -0.87 17.06 -25.64
N LYS A 34 -1.58 17.51 -26.68
CA LYS A 34 -2.57 18.59 -26.58
C LYS A 34 -3.64 18.28 -25.54
N ASN A 35 -4.08 17.03 -25.48
CA ASN A 35 -5.17 16.57 -24.62
C ASN A 35 -4.70 16.08 -23.24
N LEU A 36 -3.41 16.10 -22.92
CA LEU A 36 -2.93 15.71 -21.59
C LEU A 36 -3.48 16.66 -20.51
N HIS A 37 -3.41 16.31 -19.22
CA HIS A 37 -3.74 17.23 -18.12
C HIS A 37 -2.50 17.75 -17.38
N GLU A 38 -1.37 17.90 -18.09
CA GLU A 38 -0.11 18.39 -17.52
C GLU A 38 0.03 19.92 -17.47
N ASN A 39 1.02 20.38 -16.70
CA ASN A 39 1.43 21.78 -16.60
C ASN A 39 1.66 22.41 -17.99
N GLN A 40 1.05 23.57 -18.20
CA GLN A 40 0.92 24.23 -19.51
C GLN A 40 2.29 24.55 -20.13
N HIS A 41 3.29 24.87 -19.31
CA HIS A 41 4.64 25.19 -19.76
C HIS A 41 5.38 23.97 -20.38
N SER A 42 5.24 22.77 -19.82
CA SER A 42 5.87 21.56 -20.38
C SER A 42 5.25 21.18 -21.72
N LYS A 43 3.92 21.25 -21.80
CA LYS A 43 3.17 21.02 -23.05
C LYS A 43 3.57 21.98 -24.16
N GLU A 44 3.70 23.27 -23.86
CA GLU A 44 4.10 24.26 -24.86
C GLU A 44 5.49 23.97 -25.43
N ASN A 45 6.43 23.53 -24.59
CA ASN A 45 7.76 23.14 -25.06
C ASN A 45 7.72 21.90 -25.95
N TRP A 46 6.93 20.89 -25.62
CA TRP A 46 6.77 19.70 -26.45
C TRP A 46 6.05 19.99 -27.77
N ILE A 47 5.03 20.83 -27.75
CA ILE A 47 4.32 21.28 -28.95
C ILE A 47 5.25 22.09 -29.87
N LYS A 48 6.11 22.95 -29.31
CA LYS A 48 7.14 23.66 -30.07
C LYS A 48 8.08 22.69 -30.78
N LEU A 49 8.51 21.62 -30.11
CA LEU A 49 9.35 20.57 -30.72
C LEU A 49 8.65 19.82 -31.86
N LEU A 50 7.34 19.59 -31.74
CA LEU A 50 6.51 18.96 -32.78
C LEU A 50 6.34 19.86 -34.02
N ASN A 51 6.38 21.18 -33.86
CA ASN A 51 6.25 22.14 -34.97
C ASN A 51 7.57 22.36 -35.75
N LEU A 52 8.67 21.75 -35.34
CA LEU A 52 9.97 21.88 -36.01
C LEU A 52 10.10 21.05 -37.30
N GLY A 53 9.07 20.27 -37.67
CA GLY A 53 9.10 19.42 -38.87
C GLY A 53 10.11 18.28 -38.82
N LEU A 54 10.54 17.89 -37.61
CA LEU A 54 11.48 16.79 -37.38
C LEU A 54 10.81 15.45 -37.71
N GLY A 55 11.56 14.50 -38.24
CA GLY A 55 11.08 13.13 -38.40
C GLY A 55 10.84 12.46 -37.03
N TYR A 56 9.88 11.54 -36.95
CA TYR A 56 9.47 10.88 -35.70
C TYR A 56 10.61 10.36 -34.80
N LYS A 57 11.73 9.86 -35.36
CA LYS A 57 12.87 9.37 -34.58
C LYS A 57 13.58 10.49 -33.81
N GLU A 58 13.90 11.58 -34.51
CA GLU A 58 14.54 12.74 -33.90
C GLU A 58 13.60 13.44 -32.92
N LEU A 59 12.30 13.49 -33.27
CA LEU A 59 11.27 14.02 -32.40
C LEU A 59 11.21 13.26 -31.06
N LEU A 60 11.12 11.94 -31.10
CA LEU A 60 11.02 11.11 -29.89
C LEU A 60 12.29 11.18 -29.04
N LEU A 61 13.47 11.26 -29.65
CA LEU A 61 14.73 11.45 -28.92
C LEU A 61 14.79 12.83 -28.24
N LYS A 62 14.41 13.90 -28.93
CA LYS A 62 14.32 15.23 -28.29
C LYS A 62 13.27 15.27 -27.19
N LEU A 63 12.14 14.59 -27.34
CA LEU A 63 11.14 14.49 -26.27
C LEU A 63 11.72 13.80 -25.02
N VAL A 64 12.61 12.81 -25.17
CA VAL A 64 13.32 12.19 -24.04
C VAL A 64 14.18 13.23 -23.30
N ASP A 65 14.98 14.00 -24.03
CA ASP A 65 15.91 14.97 -23.44
C ASP A 65 15.18 16.13 -22.73
N TYR A 66 14.01 16.51 -23.23
CA TYR A 66 13.17 17.57 -22.68
C TYR A 66 12.16 17.11 -21.63
N THR A 67 12.13 15.80 -21.30
CA THR A 67 11.23 15.25 -20.29
C THR A 67 11.99 15.01 -18.99
N GLU A 68 11.71 15.81 -17.95
CA GLU A 68 12.30 15.61 -16.61
C GLU A 68 11.87 14.27 -15.97
N ASP A 69 10.66 13.80 -16.28
CA ASP A 69 10.14 12.55 -15.74
C ASP A 69 10.76 11.33 -16.43
N LYS A 70 11.58 10.59 -15.67
CA LYS A 70 12.21 9.33 -16.11
C LYS A 70 11.21 8.29 -16.60
N SER A 71 9.99 8.29 -16.09
CA SER A 71 8.95 7.32 -16.48
C SER A 71 8.42 7.62 -17.87
N LEU A 72 8.08 8.88 -18.14
CA LEU A 72 7.63 9.33 -19.45
C LEU A 72 8.78 9.27 -20.49
N ALA A 73 10.01 9.61 -20.11
CA ALA A 73 11.18 9.43 -20.96
C ALA A 73 11.32 7.98 -21.45
N ARG A 74 11.07 6.99 -20.58
CA ARG A 74 11.06 5.56 -20.99
C ARG A 74 9.93 5.25 -21.96
N VAL A 75 8.78 5.90 -21.85
CA VAL A 75 7.66 5.75 -22.79
C VAL A 75 8.07 6.27 -24.18
N TRP A 76 8.70 7.44 -24.26
CA TRP A 76 9.21 7.96 -25.54
C TRP A 76 10.26 7.05 -26.17
N ILE A 77 11.16 6.47 -25.38
CA ILE A 77 12.14 5.46 -25.84
C ILE A 77 11.44 4.17 -26.33
N LEU A 78 10.39 3.73 -25.64
CA LEU A 78 9.62 2.57 -26.06
C LEU A 78 8.94 2.83 -27.41
N LEU A 79 8.29 3.99 -27.55
CA LEU A 79 7.65 4.42 -28.79
C LEU A 79 8.66 4.49 -29.93
N SER A 80 9.85 5.04 -29.73
CA SER A 80 10.86 5.14 -30.81
C SER A 80 11.30 3.77 -31.35
N LYS A 81 11.30 2.74 -30.50
CA LYS A 81 11.59 1.36 -30.90
C LYS A 81 10.45 0.71 -31.68
N LEU A 82 9.20 1.01 -31.31
CA LEU A 82 8.01 0.42 -31.91
C LEU A 82 7.68 1.01 -33.29
N MET A 83 7.99 2.29 -33.51
CA MET A 83 7.68 3.04 -34.75
C MET A 83 8.48 2.61 -35.98
N ASN A 84 9.32 1.56 -35.90
CA ASN A 84 9.99 0.97 -37.06
C ASN A 84 9.08 0.01 -37.86
N ILE A 85 7.87 -0.27 -37.37
CA ILE A 85 6.86 -1.12 -38.02
C ILE A 85 5.83 -0.21 -38.73
N SER A 86 4.88 -0.78 -39.48
CA SER A 86 3.75 -0.02 -40.02
C SER A 86 2.98 0.73 -38.90
N SER A 87 2.42 1.89 -39.25
CA SER A 87 1.65 2.74 -38.31
C SER A 87 0.52 1.96 -37.62
N PHE A 88 -0.20 1.14 -38.38
CA PHE A 88 -1.29 0.33 -37.88
C PHE A 88 -0.85 -0.74 -36.86
N GLU A 89 0.19 -1.51 -37.17
CA GLU A 89 0.73 -2.54 -36.25
C GLU A 89 1.35 -1.90 -35.00
N THR A 90 2.02 -0.75 -35.18
CA THR A 90 2.56 0.03 -34.07
C THR A 90 1.43 0.50 -33.15
N GLY A 91 0.35 1.03 -33.72
CA GLY A 91 -0.83 1.46 -32.97
C GLY A 91 -1.47 0.32 -32.18
N LYS A 92 -1.68 -0.85 -32.80
CA LYS A 92 -2.20 -2.04 -32.10
C LYS A 92 -1.31 -2.45 -30.93
N LYS A 93 0.00 -2.50 -31.13
CA LYS A 93 0.95 -2.91 -30.08
C LYS A 93 1.02 -1.91 -28.93
N ILE A 94 0.94 -0.61 -29.23
CA ILE A 94 0.87 0.43 -28.20
C ILE A 94 -0.44 0.31 -27.41
N LEU A 95 -1.55 0.05 -28.08
CA LEU A 95 -2.85 -0.14 -27.43
C LEU A 95 -2.83 -1.32 -26.45
N GLU A 96 -2.28 -2.46 -26.88
CA GLU A 96 -2.10 -3.65 -26.04
C GLU A 96 -1.26 -3.34 -24.79
N ILE A 97 -0.18 -2.58 -24.94
CA ILE A 97 0.65 -2.15 -23.80
C ILE A 97 -0.15 -1.26 -22.85
N ALA A 98 -0.94 -0.32 -23.38
CA ALA A 98 -1.76 0.58 -22.57
C ALA A 98 -2.85 -0.19 -21.79
N ASP A 99 -3.50 -1.18 -22.41
CA ASP A 99 -4.52 -2.01 -21.76
C ASP A 99 -3.92 -2.94 -20.69
N ASN A 100 -2.72 -3.47 -20.94
CA ASN A 100 -1.97 -4.24 -19.94
C ASN A 100 -1.58 -3.37 -18.74
N LEU A 101 -1.16 -2.12 -18.97
CA LEU A 101 -0.87 -1.17 -17.89
C LEU A 101 -2.13 -0.84 -17.07
N GLU A 102 -3.27 -0.64 -17.73
CA GLU A 102 -4.53 -0.38 -17.05
C GLU A 102 -4.99 -1.58 -16.20
N THR A 103 -4.86 -2.79 -16.75
CA THR A 103 -5.20 -4.02 -16.03
C THR A 103 -4.29 -4.22 -14.83
N ASN A 104 -2.98 -4.02 -14.99
CA ASN A 104 -2.02 -4.09 -13.89
C ASN A 104 -2.31 -3.04 -12.81
N LYS A 105 -2.69 -1.82 -13.19
CA LYS A 105 -3.12 -0.79 -12.24
C LYS A 105 -4.32 -1.26 -11.43
N LYS A 106 -5.39 -1.73 -12.08
CA LYS A 106 -6.59 -2.25 -11.40
C LYS A 106 -6.27 -3.42 -10.46
N LEU A 107 -5.38 -4.32 -10.89
CA LEU A 107 -4.91 -5.43 -10.06
C LEU A 107 -4.11 -4.93 -8.85
N MET A 108 -3.25 -3.93 -9.01
CA MET A 108 -2.50 -3.33 -7.90
C MET A 108 -3.43 -2.62 -6.90
N GLU A 109 -4.42 -1.87 -7.38
CA GLU A 109 -5.43 -1.24 -6.52
C GLU A 109 -6.22 -2.27 -5.72
N LYS A 110 -6.66 -3.35 -6.38
CA LYS A 110 -7.34 -4.47 -5.72
C LYS A 110 -6.44 -5.13 -4.68
N ARG A 111 -5.18 -5.43 -5.01
CA ARG A 111 -4.19 -5.99 -4.07
C ARG A 111 -3.96 -5.07 -2.88
N ASN A 112 -3.81 -3.76 -3.10
CA ASN A 112 -3.64 -2.77 -2.04
C ASN A 112 -4.87 -2.70 -1.11
N SER A 113 -6.08 -2.76 -1.68
CA SER A 113 -7.32 -2.83 -0.90
C SER A 113 -7.38 -4.11 -0.05
N THR A 114 -7.07 -5.27 -0.63
CA THR A 114 -7.01 -6.54 0.09
C THR A 114 -5.96 -6.52 1.21
N LEU A 115 -4.77 -5.98 0.96
CA LEU A 115 -3.73 -5.82 1.97
C LEU A 115 -4.16 -4.90 3.10
N LYS A 116 -4.83 -3.78 2.80
CA LYS A 116 -5.41 -2.90 3.83
C LYS A 116 -6.43 -3.64 4.71
N ALA A 117 -7.31 -4.43 4.09
CA ALA A 117 -8.29 -5.23 4.81
C ALA A 117 -7.65 -6.32 5.69
N GLN A 118 -6.63 -7.02 5.20
CA GLN A 118 -5.88 -8.01 5.97
C GLN A 118 -5.13 -7.38 7.15
N ARG A 119 -4.51 -6.21 6.94
CA ARG A 119 -3.88 -5.42 7.99
C ARG A 119 -4.88 -5.02 9.08
N PHE A 120 -6.07 -4.56 8.69
CA PHE A 120 -7.13 -4.24 9.64
C PHE A 120 -7.58 -5.47 10.45
N LYS A 121 -7.83 -6.61 9.79
CA LYS A 121 -8.17 -7.88 10.48
C LYS A 121 -7.12 -8.27 11.51
N THR A 122 -5.85 -8.13 11.16
CA THR A 122 -4.72 -8.45 12.04
C THR A 122 -4.67 -7.52 13.26
N LEU A 123 -4.85 -6.21 13.05
CA LEU A 123 -4.92 -5.23 14.16
C LEU A 123 -6.10 -5.49 15.08
N PHE A 124 -7.26 -5.78 14.50
CA PHE A 124 -8.46 -6.09 15.25
C PHE A 124 -8.24 -7.32 16.13
N LEU A 125 -7.74 -8.42 15.55
CA LEU A 125 -7.47 -9.65 16.28
C LEU A 125 -6.44 -9.42 17.40
N GLY A 126 -5.32 -8.74 17.11
CA GLY A 126 -4.32 -8.42 18.13
C GLY A 126 -4.86 -7.56 19.27
N SER A 127 -5.75 -6.61 18.97
CA SER A 127 -6.40 -5.77 19.99
C SER A 127 -7.33 -6.60 20.89
N VAL A 128 -8.16 -7.47 20.28
CA VAL A 128 -9.06 -8.35 21.01
C VAL A 128 -8.27 -9.32 21.90
N THR A 129 -7.23 -9.97 21.37
CA THR A 129 -6.37 -10.87 22.13
C THR A 129 -5.69 -10.16 23.31
N SER A 130 -5.23 -8.92 23.12
CA SER A 130 -4.64 -8.12 24.20
C SER A 130 -5.63 -7.83 25.33
N ILE A 131 -6.87 -7.46 24.98
CA ILE A 131 -7.95 -7.22 25.95
C ILE A 131 -8.25 -8.50 26.73
N PHE A 132 -8.43 -9.64 26.05
CA PHE A 132 -8.70 -10.93 26.70
C PHE A 132 -7.57 -11.35 27.65
N LEU A 133 -6.30 -11.20 27.24
CA LEU A 133 -5.15 -11.49 28.09
C LEU A 133 -5.08 -10.56 29.30
N GLY A 134 -5.39 -9.28 29.14
CA GLY A 134 -5.44 -8.32 30.24
C GLY A 134 -6.51 -8.68 31.27
N ILE A 135 -7.71 -9.08 30.81
CA ILE A 135 -8.79 -9.57 31.68
C ILE A 135 -8.36 -10.84 32.41
N LEU A 136 -7.82 -11.84 31.69
CA LEU A 136 -7.34 -13.09 32.28
C LEU A 136 -6.25 -12.85 33.32
N ALA A 137 -5.31 -11.95 33.07
CA ALA A 137 -4.27 -11.60 34.02
C ALA A 137 -4.82 -10.91 35.28
N GLY A 138 -5.85 -10.09 35.14
CA GLY A 138 -6.55 -9.46 36.26
C GLY A 138 -7.35 -10.44 37.11
N LEU A 139 -7.92 -11.48 36.48
CA LEU A 139 -8.73 -12.52 37.14
C LEU A 139 -7.91 -13.73 37.63
N ALA A 140 -6.69 -13.94 37.13
CA ALA A 140 -5.84 -15.09 37.48
C ALA A 140 -5.66 -15.29 38.99
N PRO A 141 -5.45 -14.24 39.82
CA PRO A 141 -5.36 -14.39 41.27
C PRO A 141 -6.61 -15.03 41.91
N LEU A 142 -7.81 -14.78 41.38
CA LEU A 142 -9.03 -15.43 41.88
C LEU A 142 -9.03 -16.93 41.62
N PHE A 143 -8.72 -17.34 40.40
CA PHE A 143 -8.72 -18.76 40.05
C PHE A 143 -7.70 -19.51 40.90
N VAL A 144 -6.53 -18.92 41.13
CA VAL A 144 -5.51 -19.50 42.01
C VAL A 144 -5.99 -19.56 43.47
N THR A 145 -6.61 -18.49 43.97
CA THR A 145 -7.13 -18.45 45.36
C THR A 145 -8.29 -19.44 45.56
N PHE A 146 -9.20 -19.53 44.60
CA PHE A 146 -10.31 -20.48 44.60
C PHE A 146 -9.80 -21.93 44.62
N VAL A 147 -8.85 -22.26 43.74
CA VAL A 147 -8.23 -23.60 43.72
C VAL A 147 -7.47 -23.90 45.02
N ALA A 148 -6.78 -22.89 45.58
CA ALA A 148 -6.06 -23.00 46.85
C ALA A 148 -7.00 -23.33 48.02
N ILE A 149 -8.16 -22.66 48.10
CA ILE A 149 -9.20 -22.93 49.10
C ILE A 149 -9.74 -24.36 48.93
N PHE A 150 -10.11 -24.75 47.71
CA PHE A 150 -10.66 -26.08 47.44
C PHE A 150 -9.67 -27.23 47.67
N ARG A 151 -8.37 -27.00 47.42
CA ARG A 151 -7.32 -28.01 47.59
C ARG A 151 -6.60 -27.92 48.94
N ASN A 152 -6.97 -26.94 49.77
CA ASN A 152 -6.33 -26.64 51.05
C ASN A 152 -4.80 -26.43 50.94
N ILE A 153 -4.36 -25.72 49.88
CA ILE A 153 -2.95 -25.43 49.59
C ILE A 153 -2.69 -23.96 49.93
N THR A 154 -1.59 -23.65 50.62
CA THR A 154 -1.15 -22.27 50.84
C THR A 154 -0.42 -21.73 49.61
N VAL A 155 -0.95 -20.69 48.99
CA VAL A 155 -0.30 -19.99 47.88
C VAL A 155 0.46 -18.78 48.43
N ASN A 156 1.75 -18.67 48.09
CA ASN A 156 2.59 -17.56 48.52
C ASN A 156 2.23 -16.26 47.76
N GLN A 157 2.32 -15.12 48.43
CA GLN A 157 2.07 -13.78 47.88
C GLN A 157 2.94 -13.50 46.64
N THR A 158 4.16 -14.05 46.62
CA THR A 158 5.09 -13.94 45.49
C THR A 158 4.52 -14.58 44.22
N THR A 159 3.85 -15.73 44.33
CA THR A 159 3.24 -16.44 43.19
C THR A 159 2.06 -15.65 42.60
N LEU A 160 1.24 -15.05 43.48
CA LEU A 160 0.11 -14.20 43.07
C LEU A 160 0.57 -12.92 42.35
N ASN A 161 1.76 -12.41 42.68
CA ASN A 161 2.32 -11.20 42.06
C ASN A 161 3.09 -11.48 40.75
N ILE A 162 3.70 -12.66 40.60
CA ILE A 162 4.49 -13.02 39.39
C ILE A 162 3.58 -13.45 38.23
N MET A 163 2.47 -14.15 38.50
CA MET A 163 1.59 -14.71 37.48
C MET A 163 0.99 -13.69 36.51
N PRO A 164 0.55 -12.49 36.94
CA PRO A 164 0.10 -11.43 36.02
C PRO A 164 1.24 -10.90 35.12
N PHE A 165 2.50 -10.97 35.59
CA PHE A 165 3.67 -10.48 34.88
C PHE A 165 4.10 -11.43 33.76
N SER A 166 4.00 -12.75 33.96
CA SER A 166 4.24 -13.73 32.90
C SER A 166 3.20 -13.66 31.79
N LEU A 167 1.93 -13.41 32.14
CA LEU A 167 0.85 -13.22 31.16
C LEU A 167 1.03 -11.94 30.34
N TYR A 168 1.59 -10.89 30.96
CA TYR A 168 1.97 -9.66 30.26
C TYR A 168 3.09 -9.89 29.23
N PHE A 169 4.14 -10.63 29.60
CA PHE A 169 5.23 -10.98 28.68
C PHE A 169 4.74 -11.82 27.48
N ILE A 170 3.81 -12.75 27.73
CA ILE A 170 3.17 -13.55 26.66
C ILE A 170 2.34 -12.64 25.75
N ALA A 171 1.59 -11.67 26.30
CA ALA A 171 0.81 -10.73 25.52
C ALA A 171 1.68 -9.84 24.63
N ILE A 172 2.75 -9.25 25.18
CA ILE A 172 3.73 -8.45 24.43
C ILE A 172 4.38 -9.27 23.31
N SER A 173 4.82 -10.49 23.62
CA SER A 173 5.49 -11.37 22.65
C SER A 173 4.53 -11.76 21.52
N SER A 174 3.26 -12.04 21.85
CA SER A 174 2.23 -12.36 20.87
C SER A 174 1.94 -11.17 19.95
N ILE A 175 1.86 -9.95 20.51
CA ILE A 175 1.70 -8.71 19.74
C ILE A 175 2.90 -8.47 18.82
N TYR A 176 4.12 -8.72 19.31
CA TYR A 176 5.33 -8.62 18.53
C TYR A 176 5.29 -9.55 17.32
N PHE A 177 5.01 -10.84 17.52
CA PHE A 177 4.89 -11.83 16.44
C PHE A 177 3.77 -11.51 15.45
N ILE A 178 2.59 -11.11 15.94
CA ILE A 178 1.45 -10.74 15.08
C ILE A 178 1.76 -9.50 14.23
N SER A 179 2.46 -8.52 14.81
CA SER A 179 2.85 -7.30 14.11
C SER A 179 3.93 -7.56 13.07
N ASP A 180 4.90 -8.41 13.38
CA ASP A 180 5.99 -8.77 12.47
C ASP A 180 5.45 -9.54 11.25
N ILE A 181 4.62 -10.56 11.48
CA ILE A 181 4.02 -11.37 10.40
C ILE A 181 3.01 -10.57 9.56
N GLY A 182 2.19 -9.72 10.18
CA GLY A 182 1.13 -8.98 9.48
C GLY A 182 1.57 -7.73 8.73
N PHE A 183 2.62 -7.06 9.19
CA PHE A 183 3.06 -5.77 8.65
C PHE A 183 4.47 -5.80 8.05
N GLY A 184 5.25 -6.86 8.29
CA GLY A 184 6.66 -6.96 7.89
C GLY A 184 7.59 -5.98 8.60
N LYS A 185 7.04 -5.17 9.52
CA LYS A 185 7.72 -4.20 10.40
C LYS A 185 6.87 -3.97 11.64
N ILE A 186 7.51 -3.78 12.78
CA ILE A 186 6.86 -3.41 14.03
C ILE A 186 6.24 -2.02 13.89
N ASN A 187 4.91 -1.93 13.92
CA ASN A 187 4.23 -0.64 14.01
C ASN A 187 4.19 -0.20 15.48
N PHE A 188 5.10 0.68 15.87
CA PHE A 188 5.24 1.16 17.25
C PHE A 188 3.93 1.77 17.81
N LYS A 189 3.10 2.38 16.96
CA LYS A 189 1.79 2.90 17.37
C LYS A 189 0.82 1.78 17.79
N THR A 190 0.80 0.69 17.03
CA THR A 190 -0.01 -0.50 17.35
C THR A 190 0.47 -1.15 18.64
N PHE A 191 1.77 -1.22 18.84
CA PHE A 191 2.38 -1.75 20.06
C PHE A 191 1.97 -0.96 21.31
N ILE A 192 2.06 0.37 21.25
CA ILE A 192 1.62 1.24 22.34
C ILE A 192 0.13 1.06 22.62
N PHE A 193 -0.71 1.10 21.59
CA PHE A 193 -2.16 0.98 21.75
C PHE A 193 -2.56 -0.35 22.42
N THR A 194 -1.99 -1.46 21.95
CA THR A 194 -2.28 -2.79 22.50
C THR A 194 -1.74 -2.97 23.91
N THR A 195 -0.60 -2.36 24.24
CA THR A 195 -0.06 -2.34 25.61
C THR A 195 -0.97 -1.54 26.55
N ILE A 196 -1.45 -0.38 26.13
CA ILE A 196 -2.41 0.42 26.90
C ILE A 196 -3.71 -0.37 27.10
N ALA A 197 -4.23 -1.01 26.05
CA ALA A 197 -5.43 -1.85 26.15
C ALA A 197 -5.27 -2.97 27.18
N TYR A 198 -4.15 -3.70 27.16
CA TYR A 198 -3.84 -4.73 28.15
C TYR A 198 -3.86 -4.16 29.58
N VAL A 199 -3.12 -3.08 29.81
CA VAL A 199 -2.96 -2.48 31.14
C VAL A 199 -4.29 -1.96 31.67
N CYS A 200 -5.06 -1.25 30.85
CA CYS A 200 -6.40 -0.78 31.21
C CYS A 200 -7.33 -1.94 31.54
N SER A 201 -7.38 -2.99 30.71
CA SER A 201 -8.20 -4.18 30.96
C SER A 201 -7.81 -4.91 32.24
N PHE A 202 -6.51 -5.00 32.54
CA PHE A 202 -6.01 -5.57 33.80
C PHE A 202 -6.49 -4.78 35.02
N PHE A 203 -6.33 -3.45 35.02
CA PHE A 203 -6.76 -2.62 36.15
C PHE A 203 -8.29 -2.58 36.30
N ILE A 204 -9.04 -2.60 35.20
CA ILE A 204 -10.50 -2.69 35.25
C ILE A 204 -10.93 -4.01 35.87
N ALA A 205 -10.39 -5.14 35.41
CA ALA A 205 -10.71 -6.46 35.97
C ALA A 205 -10.34 -6.55 37.45
N LYS A 206 -9.17 -6.03 37.84
CA LYS A 206 -8.73 -5.96 39.25
C LYS A 206 -9.57 -4.98 40.09
N GLY A 207 -10.05 -3.88 39.51
CA GLY A 207 -10.91 -2.92 40.19
C GLY A 207 -12.31 -3.49 40.46
N ILE A 208 -12.90 -4.17 39.47
CA ILE A 208 -14.16 -4.92 39.64
C ILE A 208 -13.99 -5.99 40.74
N LEU A 209 -12.82 -6.63 40.79
CA LEU A 209 -12.49 -7.59 41.83
C LEU A 209 -12.60 -7.01 43.25
N LEU A 210 -11.96 -5.86 43.46
CA LEU A 210 -11.91 -5.16 44.75
C LEU A 210 -13.28 -4.61 45.19
N LEU A 211 -14.25 -4.53 44.29
CA LEU A 211 -15.61 -4.11 44.59
C LEU A 211 -16.55 -5.27 44.95
N ILE A 212 -16.20 -6.50 44.59
CA ILE A 212 -17.02 -7.72 44.81
C ILE A 212 -16.56 -8.50 46.06
N LEU A 213 -15.29 -8.34 46.47
CA LEU A 213 -14.71 -8.86 47.72
C LEU A 213 -14.86 -7.85 48.86
#